data_AF-A0A661W814-F1
#
_entry.id   AF-A0A661W814-F1
#
_cell.length_a   1.000
_cell.length_b   1.000
_cell.length_c   1.000
_cell.angle_alpha   90.00
_cell.angle_beta   90.00
_cell.angle_gamma   90.00
#
_symmetry.space_group_name_H-M   'P 1'
#
loop_
_entity.id
_entity.type
_entity.pdbx_description
1 polymer ?
#
loop_
_entity_poly.entity_id
_entity_poly.type
_entity_poly.pdbx_seq_one_letter_code
_entity_poly.pdbx_strand_id
1 'polypeptide(L)'
;MAEENKDPGYPETPELDHMAKFTDKSQAIGEFLEWLLGERNIILARWPAEGEESEWALESPIPECLDITKLLAEYFGVDLVKVENERRTILEYLRGKWKDAPAPPVKIVVTSGDDKEEIEIKGEPVV
;
A
#
# COMPACT_ATOMS: atom_id res chain seq x y z
N MET A 1 4.37 -14.55 -22.55
CA MET A 1 3.98 -13.46 -21.62
C MET A 1 2.48 -13.57 -21.50
N ALA A 2 1.98 -13.91 -20.31
CA ALA A 2 0.58 -14.21 -20.11
C ALA A 2 -0.24 -12.92 -20.17
N GLU A 3 -1.12 -12.81 -21.16
CA GLU A 3 -2.21 -11.84 -21.12
C GLU A 3 -3.13 -12.25 -19.97
N GLU A 4 -3.05 -11.51 -18.86
CA GLU A 4 -3.93 -11.66 -17.72
C GLU A 4 -5.38 -11.45 -18.17
N ASN A 5 -6.23 -12.45 -17.88
CA ASN A 5 -7.69 -12.31 -17.91
C ASN A 5 -8.11 -11.24 -16.89
N LYS A 6 -7.99 -9.94 -17.25
CA LYS A 6 -8.64 -8.86 -16.52
C LYS A 6 -10.15 -9.04 -16.70
N ASP A 7 -10.82 -9.33 -15.59
CA ASP A 7 -12.27 -9.43 -15.53
C ASP A 7 -12.90 -8.19 -16.22
N PRO A 8 -13.89 -8.36 -17.13
CA PRO A 8 -14.44 -7.26 -17.93
C PRO A 8 -15.12 -6.12 -17.14
N GLY A 9 -15.15 -6.17 -15.80
CA GLY A 9 -15.56 -5.07 -14.94
C GLY A 9 -14.50 -4.55 -13.96
N TYR A 10 -13.25 -5.02 -14.02
CA TYR A 10 -12.21 -4.61 -13.07
C TYR A 10 -11.84 -3.13 -13.26
N PRO A 11 -11.79 -2.31 -12.19
CA PRO A 11 -11.49 -0.89 -12.31
C PRO A 11 -10.05 -0.66 -12.80
N GLU A 12 -9.87 0.36 -13.64
CA GLU A 12 -8.55 0.76 -14.12
C GLU A 12 -7.73 1.40 -12.99
N THR A 13 -6.45 1.05 -12.93
CA THR A 13 -5.54 1.49 -11.85
C THR A 13 -4.21 2.02 -12.38
N PRO A 14 -4.23 3.16 -13.11
CA PRO A 14 -3.04 3.69 -13.76
C PRO A 14 -1.91 4.06 -12.79
N GLU A 15 -2.21 4.57 -11.60
CA GLU A 15 -1.17 4.95 -10.62
C GLU A 15 -0.63 3.74 -9.87
N LEU A 16 -1.45 2.74 -9.55
CA LEU A 16 -0.97 1.46 -9.01
C LEU A 16 -0.10 0.70 -10.03
N ASP A 17 -0.49 0.70 -11.31
CA ASP A 17 0.31 0.12 -12.39
C ASP A 17 1.62 0.88 -12.58
N HIS A 18 1.62 2.20 -12.33
CA HIS A 18 2.82 3.03 -12.34
C HIS A 18 3.73 2.70 -11.14
N MET A 19 3.18 2.56 -9.93
CA MET A 19 3.93 2.14 -8.73
C MET A 19 4.58 0.76 -8.91
N ALA A 20 3.86 -0.18 -9.53
CA ALA A 20 4.34 -1.54 -9.78
C ALA A 20 5.63 -1.57 -10.62
N LYS A 21 5.83 -0.58 -11.51
CA LYS A 21 7.05 -0.48 -12.34
C LYS A 21 8.30 -0.14 -11.54
N PHE A 22 8.14 0.46 -10.37
CA PHE A 22 9.26 0.95 -9.56
C PHE A 22 9.39 0.23 -8.22
N THR A 23 8.61 -0.84 -7.97
CA THR A 23 8.60 -1.55 -6.69
C THR A 23 9.98 -1.98 -6.22
N ASP A 24 10.78 -2.61 -7.08
CA ASP A 24 12.12 -3.08 -6.70
C ASP A 24 13.05 -1.91 -6.32
N LYS A 25 12.92 -0.79 -7.03
CA LYS A 25 13.74 0.41 -6.79
C LYS A 25 13.28 1.17 -5.55
N SER A 26 11.97 1.33 -5.37
CA SER A 26 11.40 2.04 -4.23
C SER A 26 11.64 1.27 -2.94
N GLN A 27 11.61 -0.05 -2.97
CA GLN A 27 11.98 -0.89 -1.85
C GLN A 27 13.46 -0.71 -1.47
N ALA A 28 14.38 -0.84 -2.43
CA ALA A 28 15.81 -0.69 -2.15
C ALA A 28 16.17 0.71 -1.59
N ILE A 29 15.56 1.77 -2.14
CA ILE A 29 15.77 3.14 -1.63
C ILE A 29 15.11 3.32 -0.26
N GLY A 30 13.93 2.75 -0.04
CA GLY A 30 13.25 2.78 1.26
C GLY A 30 14.07 2.11 2.37
N GLU A 31 14.58 0.91 2.12
CA GLU A 31 15.47 0.18 3.03
C GLU A 31 16.75 0.98 3.33
N PHE A 32 17.34 1.62 2.30
CA PHE A 32 18.49 2.49 2.50
C PHE A 32 18.16 3.71 3.38
N LEU A 33 17.03 4.37 3.16
CA LEU A 33 16.61 5.53 3.95
C LEU A 33 16.27 5.13 5.39
N GLU A 34 15.64 3.98 5.61
CA GLU A 34 15.36 3.47 6.96
C GLU A 34 16.67 3.16 7.71
N TRP A 35 17.62 2.51 7.06
CA TRP A 35 18.96 2.30 7.61
C TRP A 35 19.69 3.62 7.92
N LEU A 36 19.64 4.59 7.01
CA LEU A 36 20.33 5.87 7.16
C LEU A 36 19.75 6.71 8.32
N LEU A 37 18.43 6.85 8.35
CA LEU A 37 17.73 7.69 9.31
C LEU A 37 17.60 7.01 10.68
N GLY A 38 17.30 5.72 10.71
CA GLY A 38 17.03 4.96 11.93
C GLY A 38 18.30 4.39 12.58
N GLU A 39 19.12 3.66 11.81
CA GLU A 39 20.29 2.96 12.38
C GLU A 39 21.53 3.85 12.47
N ARG A 40 21.75 4.70 11.45
CA ARG A 40 22.92 5.59 11.42
C ARG A 40 22.69 6.93 12.11
N ASN A 41 21.45 7.23 12.51
CA ASN A 41 21.08 8.50 13.13
C ASN A 41 21.52 9.71 12.29
N ILE A 42 21.51 9.57 10.96
CA ILE A 42 21.81 10.65 10.02
C ILE A 42 20.49 11.32 9.65
N ILE A 43 20.43 12.64 9.71
CA ILE A 43 19.25 13.42 9.37
C ILE A 43 19.47 14.11 8.01
N LEU A 44 18.44 14.13 7.18
CA LEU A 44 18.44 14.93 5.95
C LEU A 44 18.20 16.40 6.31
N ALA A 45 18.89 17.31 5.64
CA ALA A 45 18.74 18.73 5.86
C ALA A 45 18.71 19.46 4.53
N ARG A 46 17.91 20.52 4.45
CA ARG A 46 17.85 21.40 3.29
C ARG A 46 18.49 22.74 3.61
N TRP A 47 18.97 23.42 2.58
CA TRP A 47 19.36 24.82 2.74
C TRP A 47 18.12 25.72 2.84
N PRO A 48 18.16 26.79 3.65
CA PRO A 48 17.09 27.79 3.64
C PRO A 48 16.94 28.39 2.25
N ALA A 49 15.70 28.69 1.86
CA ALA A 49 15.44 29.40 0.62
C ALA A 49 15.86 30.88 0.75
N GLU A 50 16.15 31.53 -0.38
CA GLU A 50 16.46 32.96 -0.39
C GLU A 50 15.26 33.75 0.19
N GLY A 51 15.51 34.55 1.23
CA GLY A 51 14.48 35.31 1.93
C GLY A 51 13.69 34.53 3.00
N GLU A 52 14.04 33.28 3.27
CA GLU A 52 13.49 32.53 4.41
C GLU A 52 14.14 33.03 5.71
N GLU A 53 13.42 33.89 6.44
CA GLU A 53 13.86 34.34 7.76
C GLU A 53 13.79 33.19 8.77
N SER A 54 14.97 32.71 9.16
CA SER A 54 15.12 31.80 10.28
C SER A 54 16.16 32.38 11.23
N GLU A 55 15.76 32.58 12.49
CA GLU A 55 16.64 33.03 13.57
C GLU A 55 17.88 32.13 13.76
N TRP A 56 17.81 30.89 13.25
CA TRP A 56 18.84 29.87 13.44
C TRP A 56 19.57 29.48 12.14
N ALA A 57 19.11 29.93 10.97
CA ALA A 57 19.54 29.37 9.67
C ALA A 57 20.30 30.31 8.74
N LEU A 58 20.82 31.46 9.19
CA LEU A 58 21.55 32.35 8.29
C LEU A 58 22.77 31.69 7.59
N GLU A 59 23.34 30.61 8.15
CA GLU A 59 24.48 29.89 7.56
C GLU A 59 24.47 28.36 7.79
N SER A 60 23.35 27.78 8.23
CA SER A 60 23.27 26.36 8.56
C SER A 60 22.09 25.67 7.85
N PRO A 61 22.26 24.42 7.40
CA PRO A 61 21.17 23.66 6.82
C PRO A 61 20.12 23.34 7.88
N ILE A 62 18.85 23.40 7.49
CA ILE A 62 17.69 23.16 8.34
C ILE A 62 17.37 21.66 8.31
N PRO A 63 17.32 20.96 9.46
CA PRO A 63 16.98 19.55 9.49
C PRO A 63 15.54 19.33 9.02
N GLU A 64 15.33 18.27 8.24
CA GLU A 64 14.06 17.96 7.63
C GLU A 64 13.56 16.60 8.11
N CYS A 65 12.45 16.62 8.86
CA CYS A 65 11.75 15.42 9.30
C CYS A 65 10.78 14.97 8.21
N LEU A 66 11.31 14.34 7.16
CA LEU A 66 10.54 13.91 6.01
C LEU A 66 9.99 12.49 6.18
N ASP A 67 8.79 12.28 5.64
CA ASP A 67 8.19 10.94 5.52
C ASP A 67 8.77 10.22 4.30
N ILE A 68 9.39 9.06 4.52
CA ILE A 68 10.02 8.25 3.47
C ILE A 68 9.04 7.95 2.33
N THR A 69 7.77 7.66 2.66
CA THR A 69 6.73 7.37 1.67
C THR A 69 6.47 8.57 0.77
N LYS A 70 6.41 9.77 1.35
CA LYS A 70 6.20 11.01 0.58
C LYS A 70 7.41 11.33 -0.30
N LEU A 71 8.62 11.14 0.22
CA LEU A 71 9.84 11.32 -0.55
C LEU A 71 9.92 10.39 -1.75
N LEU A 72 9.63 9.10 -1.55
CA LEU A 72 9.62 8.13 -2.63
C LEU A 72 8.51 8.45 -3.64
N ALA A 73 7.31 8.83 -3.17
CA ALA A 73 6.22 9.21 -4.05
C ALA A 73 6.58 10.44 -4.92
N GLU A 74 7.19 11.47 -4.33
CA GLU A 74 7.66 12.64 -5.06
C GLU A 74 8.76 12.28 -6.07
N TYR A 75 9.74 11.48 -5.65
CA TYR A 75 10.85 11.03 -6.50
C TYR A 75 10.38 10.22 -7.72
N PHE A 76 9.39 9.35 -7.54
CA PHE A 76 8.83 8.52 -8.63
C PHE A 76 7.66 9.19 -9.36
N GLY A 77 7.24 10.40 -8.95
CA GLY A 77 6.10 11.09 -9.55
C GLY A 77 4.77 10.36 -9.36
N VAL A 78 4.57 9.73 -8.20
CA VAL A 78 3.36 8.98 -7.84
C VAL A 78 2.43 9.86 -7.01
N ASP A 79 1.17 9.95 -7.42
CA ASP A 79 0.14 10.66 -6.65
C ASP A 79 -0.51 9.71 -5.62
N LEU A 80 -0.11 9.85 -4.35
CA LEU A 80 -0.61 9.03 -3.25
C LEU A 80 -2.13 9.14 -3.04
N VAL A 81 -2.75 10.28 -3.39
CA VAL A 81 -4.20 10.46 -3.26
C VAL A 81 -4.93 9.64 -4.31
N LYS A 82 -4.44 9.64 -5.55
CA LYS A 82 -5.02 8.80 -6.60
C LYS A 82 -4.82 7.32 -6.33
N VAL A 83 -3.64 6.91 -5.84
CA VAL A 83 -3.38 5.53 -5.43
C VAL A 83 -4.38 5.04 -4.39
N GLU A 84 -4.67 5.86 -3.38
CA GLU A 84 -5.67 5.52 -2.36
C GLU A 84 -7.09 5.45 -2.94
N ASN A 85 -7.44 6.35 -3.86
CA ASN A 85 -8.73 6.30 -4.56
C ASN A 85 -8.88 5.04 -5.40
N GLU A 86 -7.86 4.67 -6.17
CA GLU A 86 -7.84 3.44 -6.97
C GLU A 86 -8.00 2.19 -6.08
N ARG A 87 -7.30 2.14 -4.93
CA ARG A 87 -7.47 1.06 -3.94
C ARG A 87 -8.90 0.98 -3.42
N ARG A 88 -9.52 2.12 -3.11
CA ARG A 88 -10.92 2.17 -2.67
C ARG A 88 -11.87 1.68 -3.75
N THR A 89 -11.66 2.08 -5.00
CA THR A 89 -12.49 1.61 -6.12
C THR A 89 -12.36 0.09 -6.32
N ILE A 90 -11.16 -0.48 -6.20
CA ILE A 90 -10.97 -1.94 -6.20
C ILE A 90 -11.75 -2.59 -5.05
N LEU A 91 -11.63 -2.06 -3.82
CA LEU A 91 -12.31 -2.61 -2.65
C LEU A 91 -13.84 -2.54 -2.78
N GLU A 92 -14.38 -1.47 -3.34
CA GLU A 92 -15.82 -1.32 -3.61
C GLU A 92 -16.29 -2.32 -4.67
N TYR A 93 -15.53 -2.48 -5.75
CA TYR A 93 -15.80 -3.48 -6.78
C TYR A 93 -15.83 -4.92 -6.20
N LEU A 94 -14.84 -5.26 -5.39
CA LEU A 94 -14.78 -6.56 -4.71
C LEU A 94 -15.94 -6.73 -3.73
N ARG A 95 -16.26 -5.72 -2.92
CA ARG A 95 -17.41 -5.77 -1.99
C ARG A 95 -18.74 -5.93 -2.71
N GLY A 96 -18.93 -5.27 -3.86
CA GLY A 96 -20.10 -5.45 -4.71
C GLY A 96 -20.23 -6.90 -5.19
N LYS A 97 -19.15 -7.46 -5.73
CA LYS A 97 -19.09 -8.87 -6.14
C LYS A 97 -19.41 -9.85 -5.01
N TRP A 98 -18.96 -9.56 -3.79
CA TRP A 98 -19.13 -10.46 -2.65
C TRP A 98 -20.52 -10.34 -2.02
N LYS A 99 -21.22 -9.21 -2.20
CA LYS A 99 -22.65 -9.09 -1.86
C LYS A 99 -23.53 -9.97 -2.74
N ASP A 100 -23.17 -10.12 -4.01
CA ASP A 100 -23.93 -10.93 -4.98
C ASP A 100 -23.43 -12.39 -5.05
N ALA A 101 -22.33 -12.72 -4.36
CA ALA A 101 -21.76 -14.06 -4.35
C ALA A 101 -22.51 -14.96 -3.34
N PRO A 102 -22.96 -16.16 -3.74
CA PRO A 102 -23.47 -17.13 -2.78
C PRO A 102 -22.37 -17.46 -1.77
N ALA A 103 -22.72 -17.46 -0.48
CA ALA A 103 -21.77 -17.74 0.60
C ALA A 103 -21.03 -19.06 0.31
N PRO A 104 -19.68 -19.07 0.28
CA PRO A 104 -18.95 -20.31 0.06
C PRO A 104 -19.25 -21.28 1.20
N PRO A 105 -19.47 -22.58 0.90
CA PRO A 105 -19.73 -23.56 1.95
C PRO A 105 -18.54 -23.62 2.90
N VAL A 106 -18.80 -23.35 4.19
CA VAL A 106 -17.78 -23.42 5.23
C VAL A 106 -17.72 -24.86 5.72
N LYS A 107 -16.60 -25.54 5.46
CA LYS A 107 -16.32 -26.85 6.04
C LYS A 107 -15.72 -26.64 7.42
N ILE A 108 -16.47 -27.00 8.46
CA ILE A 108 -15.97 -27.01 9.84
C ILE A 108 -15.56 -28.44 10.16
N VAL A 109 -14.27 -28.65 10.41
CA VAL A 109 -13.76 -29.94 10.91
C VAL A 109 -13.83 -29.87 12.44
N VAL A 110 -14.74 -30.63 13.03
CA VAL A 110 -14.82 -30.76 14.49
C VAL A 110 -13.95 -31.97 14.87
N THR A 111 -12.84 -31.72 15.57
CA THR A 111 -11.98 -32.80 16.09
C THR A 111 -12.29 -33.04 17.55
N SER A 112 -12.81 -34.23 17.87
CA SER A 112 -12.97 -34.71 19.25
C SER A 112 -12.39 -36.12 19.35
N GLY A 113 -11.12 -36.24 19.75
CA GLY A 113 -10.39 -37.51 19.78
C GLY A 113 -9.79 -37.93 18.42
N ASP A 114 -9.55 -39.24 18.22
CA ASP A 114 -9.03 -39.82 16.98
C ASP A 114 -10.06 -39.86 15.83
N ASP A 115 -11.32 -39.56 16.12
CA ASP A 115 -12.40 -39.50 15.14
C ASP A 115 -12.55 -38.06 14.59
N LYS A 116 -12.49 -37.94 13.26
CA LYS A 116 -12.72 -36.69 12.51
C LYS A 116 -14.10 -36.74 11.87
N GLU A 117 -15.01 -35.88 12.31
CA GLU A 117 -16.29 -35.65 11.63
C GLU A 117 -16.20 -34.35 10.81
N GLU A 118 -16.46 -34.46 9.50
CA GLU A 118 -16.63 -33.32 8.60
C GLU A 118 -18.09 -32.91 8.57
N ILE A 119 -18.40 -31.69 9.02
CA ILE A 119 -19.76 -31.12 8.96
C ILE A 119 -19.75 -30.01 7.91
N GLU A 120 -20.56 -30.20 6.87
CA GLU A 120 -20.77 -29.21 5.80
C GLU A 120 -21.97 -28.34 6.15
N ILE A 121 -21.73 -27.09 6.58
CA ILE A 121 -22.79 -26.15 6.90
C ILE A 121 -23.05 -25.28 5.66
N LYS A 122 -24.27 -25.34 5.12
CA LYS A 122 -24.73 -24.41 4.08
C LYS A 122 -24.92 -23.03 4.72
N GLY A 123 -24.01 -22.10 4.45
CA GLY A 123 -24.12 -20.72 4.93
C GLY A 123 -25.30 -20.01 4.27
N GLU A 124 -26.16 -19.39 5.07
CA GLU A 124 -27.15 -18.41 4.58
C GLU A 124 -26.43 -17.10 4.19
N PRO A 125 -26.97 -16.33 3.22
CA PRO A 125 -26.35 -15.09 2.77
C PRO A 125 -26.23 -14.08 3.92
N VAL A 126 -25.09 -13.41 3.97
CA VAL A 126 -24.81 -12.34 4.93
C VAL A 126 -25.66 -11.12 4.55
N VAL A 127 -26.68 -10.82 5.36
CA VAL A 127 -27.57 -9.64 5.24
C VAL A 127 -26.84 -8.35 5.58
#